data_AF-A0A7K0P4P9-F1
#
_entry.id   AF-A0A7K0P4P9-F1
#
_cell.length_a   1.000
_cell.length_b   1.000
_cell.length_c   1.000
_cell.angle_alpha   90.00
_cell.angle_beta   90.00
_cell.angle_gamma   90.00
#
_symmetry.space_group_name_H-M   'P 1'
#
loop_
_entity.id
_entity.type
_entity.pdbx_description
1 polymer ?
#
loop_
_entity_poly.entity_id
_entity_poly.type
_entity_poly.pdbx_seq_one_letter_code
_entity_poly.pdbx_strand_id
1 'polypeptide(L)'
;MGTCSSTTTNDDKSSSSTPSGTSSCEPPARRSSAIVTPKASGNPIVVLTEHKPSVVELDSRTAQLLSENREARVSVEPCTGGWRVRPSEVVGTFQVGETRFVIQPKIPISNVLALLDVDLGSFRISRQTFEYDSAPDLLIGLIRLFADGLDTALSQGLRHDYVQRTESLNSIRGRVEFARLARMPGAEIPTPCRFDEYTADVRVNQLLLSAIEIAVRVPGVPPADIVRMRRHLAAFHEVAHHQGPVDWVRAWVPNRMETHYAPAVRPAALIVENLTATLAAGRSTGPSFMVDMNRLVEKFIEVRIGRYLDSGSGLESQAARWLDVEESISYRPDLVVTRNGAPVAVADVKYKALSELKDIDNADLYQAHTYA
;
A
#
# COMPACT_ATOMS: atom_id res chain seq x y z
N MET A 1 30.13 57.77 57.00
CA MET A 1 29.66 57.60 58.40
C MET A 1 28.70 56.43 58.44
N GLY A 2 28.93 55.48 59.35
CA GLY A 2 27.88 54.56 59.81
C GLY A 2 27.77 53.22 59.09
N THR A 3 28.69 52.32 59.40
CA THR A 3 28.53 50.86 59.38
C THR A 3 27.35 50.40 60.25
N CYS A 4 26.65 49.32 59.86
CA CYS A 4 26.32 48.26 60.81
C CYS A 4 25.98 46.94 60.12
N SER A 5 26.78 45.94 60.44
CA SER A 5 26.64 44.53 60.10
C SER A 5 25.62 43.85 61.02
N SER A 6 24.93 42.82 60.52
CA SER A 6 24.57 41.66 61.35
C SER A 6 24.46 40.42 60.47
N THR A 7 25.35 39.48 60.77
CA THR A 7 25.48 38.14 60.22
C THR A 7 24.42 37.23 60.83
N THR A 8 23.74 36.42 60.00
CA THR A 8 23.18 35.15 60.45
C THR A 8 23.31 34.12 59.34
N THR A 9 23.82 32.95 59.73
CA THR A 9 24.30 31.83 58.95
C THR A 9 23.17 30.88 58.54
N ASN A 10 23.37 30.20 57.41
CA ASN A 10 22.88 28.88 57.01
C ASN A 10 21.36 28.60 56.91
N ASP A 11 20.87 28.24 55.71
CA ASP A 11 20.86 26.84 55.27
C ASP A 11 20.27 26.72 53.84
N ASP A 12 20.85 25.79 53.08
CA ASP A 12 20.45 25.36 51.75
C ASP A 12 18.98 24.92 51.67
N LYS A 13 18.28 25.35 50.60
CA LYS A 13 17.36 24.50 49.83
C LYS A 13 16.92 25.17 48.54
N SER A 14 17.59 24.77 47.46
CA SER A 14 17.12 24.87 46.08
C SER A 14 15.82 24.05 45.90
N SER A 15 14.70 24.71 45.69
CA SER A 15 13.45 24.09 45.24
C SER A 15 13.33 24.23 43.71
N SER A 16 13.75 23.18 43.01
CA SER A 16 13.38 22.92 41.62
C SER A 16 11.93 22.44 41.55
N SER A 17 11.03 23.27 41.03
CA SER A 17 9.65 22.89 40.74
C SER A 17 9.56 22.21 39.38
N THR A 18 9.57 20.87 39.37
CA THR A 18 9.18 20.05 38.23
C THR A 18 7.66 19.86 38.27
N PRO A 19 6.88 20.15 37.21
CA PRO A 19 5.46 19.84 37.22
C PRO A 19 5.28 18.35 36.89
N SER A 20 5.06 17.53 37.92
CA SER A 20 4.61 16.15 37.79
C SER A 20 3.11 16.13 37.49
N GLY A 21 2.77 16.29 36.20
CA GLY A 21 1.43 16.05 35.68
C GLY A 21 1.31 14.62 35.19
N THR A 22 0.98 13.66 36.07
CA THR A 22 0.46 12.36 35.64
C THR A 22 -0.91 12.58 34.98
N SER A 23 -0.96 12.60 33.65
CA SER A 23 -2.21 12.58 32.91
C SER A 23 -2.89 11.22 33.11
N SER A 24 -3.86 11.16 34.02
CA SER A 24 -4.70 9.99 34.22
C SER A 24 -5.62 9.82 33.02
N CYS A 25 -5.25 8.92 32.11
CA CYS A 25 -6.13 8.52 31.02
C CYS A 25 -7.10 7.46 31.53
N GLU A 26 -8.34 7.86 31.82
CA GLU A 26 -9.44 6.96 32.17
C GLU A 26 -9.64 5.92 31.04
N PRO A 27 -9.82 4.63 31.36
CA PRO A 27 -10.03 3.61 30.34
C PRO A 27 -11.40 3.77 29.67
N PRO A 28 -11.55 3.48 28.36
CA PRO A 28 -12.86 3.51 27.70
C PRO A 28 -13.82 2.52 28.37
N ALA A 29 -15.10 2.90 28.47
CA ALA A 29 -16.16 2.19 29.21
C ALA A 29 -16.52 0.78 28.70
N ARG A 30 -15.74 0.19 27.78
CA ARG A 30 -15.79 -1.24 27.41
C ARG A 30 -14.36 -1.69 27.10
N ARG A 31 -13.90 -2.77 27.76
CA ARG A 31 -12.62 -3.44 27.44
C ARG A 31 -12.66 -3.93 25.98
N SER A 32 -12.18 -3.13 25.03
CA SER A 32 -11.75 -3.64 23.73
C SER A 32 -10.28 -3.99 23.84
N SER A 33 -10.00 -5.17 24.36
CA SER A 33 -8.65 -5.75 24.36
C SER A 33 -8.22 -5.98 22.91
N ALA A 34 -7.10 -5.39 22.51
CA ALA A 34 -6.37 -5.89 21.35
C ALA A 34 -6.10 -7.39 21.58
N ILE A 35 -6.39 -8.22 20.59
CA ILE A 35 -6.10 -9.66 20.70
C ILE A 35 -4.60 -9.81 20.42
N VAL A 36 -3.82 -9.93 21.49
CA VAL A 36 -2.46 -10.45 21.38
C VAL A 36 -2.61 -11.96 21.22
N THR A 37 -2.38 -12.48 20.01
CA THR A 37 -2.37 -13.94 19.80
C THR A 37 -0.94 -14.44 19.94
N PRO A 38 -0.54 -15.05 21.07
CA PRO A 38 0.76 -15.68 21.17
C PRO A 38 0.78 -16.92 20.28
N LYS A 39 1.61 -16.93 19.23
CA LYS A 39 1.90 -18.15 18.48
C LYS A 39 3.14 -18.80 19.09
N ALA A 40 3.07 -20.09 19.39
CA ALA A 40 4.09 -20.88 20.09
C ALA A 40 5.46 -21.04 19.38
N SER A 41 5.76 -20.23 18.36
CA SER A 41 7.08 -20.19 17.69
C SER A 41 7.26 -19.00 16.74
N GLY A 42 6.52 -17.89 16.93
CA GLY A 42 6.57 -16.76 16.01
C GLY A 42 6.50 -15.40 16.69
N ASN A 43 7.03 -14.39 16.00
CA ASN A 43 6.92 -12.97 16.31
C ASN A 43 5.51 -12.59 16.81
N PRO A 44 5.38 -11.85 17.94
CA PRO A 44 4.08 -11.47 18.48
C PRO A 44 3.27 -10.66 17.46
N ILE A 45 1.97 -10.94 17.38
CA ILE A 45 1.04 -10.25 16.48
C ILE A 45 0.09 -9.39 17.31
N VAL A 46 0.07 -8.10 17.03
CA VAL A 46 -0.85 -7.12 17.59
C VAL A 46 -1.87 -6.74 16.53
N VAL A 47 -3.15 -7.05 16.80
CA VAL A 47 -4.25 -6.67 15.91
C VAL A 47 -4.94 -5.43 16.46
N LEU A 48 -5.00 -4.39 15.62
CA LEU A 48 -5.64 -3.10 15.86
C LEU A 48 -6.77 -2.92 14.84
N THR A 49 -7.65 -1.97 15.09
CA THR A 49 -8.72 -1.60 14.15
C THR A 49 -8.60 -0.12 13.83
N GLU A 50 -8.78 0.23 12.56
CA GLU A 50 -8.82 1.61 12.04
C GLU A 50 -9.63 2.53 12.97
N HIS A 51 -9.07 3.70 13.33
CA HIS A 51 -9.64 4.71 14.25
C HIS A 51 -10.03 4.25 15.66
N LYS A 52 -9.85 2.97 16.03
CA LYS A 52 -10.24 2.43 17.33
C LYS A 52 -9.04 2.37 18.28
N PRO A 53 -9.04 3.13 19.40
CA PRO A 53 -7.98 3.04 20.38
C PRO A 53 -8.02 1.68 21.09
N SER A 54 -6.85 1.06 21.25
CA SER A 54 -6.67 -0.19 21.98
C SER A 54 -5.52 -0.07 22.97
N VAL A 55 -5.63 -0.70 24.13
CA VAL A 55 -4.50 -0.81 25.08
C VAL A 55 -3.72 -2.08 24.75
N VAL A 56 -2.41 -1.93 24.55
CA VAL A 56 -1.50 -3.01 24.15
C VAL A 56 -0.30 -3.02 25.10
N GLU A 57 0.10 -4.20 25.54
CA GLU A 57 1.36 -4.39 26.26
C GLU A 57 2.52 -4.39 25.26
N LEU A 58 3.35 -3.35 25.31
CA LEU A 58 4.55 -3.19 24.48
C LEU A 58 5.70 -2.76 25.39
N ASP A 59 6.91 -3.22 25.09
CA ASP A 59 8.11 -2.65 25.70
C ASP A 59 8.31 -1.19 25.24
N SER A 60 9.03 -0.40 26.04
CA SER A 60 9.23 1.03 25.78
C SER A 60 9.92 1.31 24.45
N ARG A 61 10.81 0.43 23.98
CA ARG A 61 11.54 0.60 22.72
C ARG A 61 10.60 0.38 21.53
N THR A 62 9.79 -0.67 21.57
CA THR A 62 8.79 -0.97 20.54
C THR A 62 7.73 0.13 20.49
N ALA A 63 7.27 0.64 21.63
CA ALA A 63 6.34 1.79 21.68
C ALA A 63 6.94 3.06 21.08
N GLN A 64 8.22 3.37 21.37
CA GLN A 64 8.91 4.51 20.78
C GLN A 64 9.04 4.36 19.25
N LEU A 65 9.53 3.22 18.77
CA LEU A 65 9.67 2.95 17.34
C LEU A 65 8.31 3.00 16.61
N LEU A 66 7.25 2.53 17.27
CA LEU A 66 5.89 2.61 16.73
C LEU A 66 5.43 4.07 16.60
N SER A 67 5.73 4.91 17.59
CA SER A 67 5.37 6.34 17.56
C SER A 67 6.14 7.13 16.50
N GLU A 68 7.37 6.70 16.16
CA GLU A 68 8.21 7.30 15.13
C GLU A 68 7.85 6.80 13.71
N ASN A 69 7.06 5.74 13.58
CA ASN A 69 6.66 5.16 12.31
C ASN A 69 5.59 6.02 11.61
N ARG A 70 6.05 6.91 10.73
CA ARG A 70 5.20 7.83 9.96
C ARG A 70 4.28 7.13 8.96
N GLU A 71 4.69 5.98 8.41
CA GLU A 71 3.87 5.22 7.46
C GLU A 71 2.63 4.64 8.14
N ALA A 72 2.77 4.21 9.40
CA ALA A 72 1.69 3.60 10.15
C ALA A 72 0.61 4.59 10.60
N ARG A 73 0.93 5.88 10.72
CA ARG A 73 0.04 6.96 11.20
C ARG A 73 -0.75 6.55 12.45
N VAL A 74 0.00 6.16 13.48
CA VAL A 74 -0.55 5.67 14.76
C VAL A 74 -0.17 6.63 15.88
N SER A 75 -1.14 7.00 16.74
CA SER A 75 -0.83 7.67 18.00
C SER A 75 -0.55 6.66 19.10
N VAL A 76 0.48 6.92 19.89
CA VAL A 76 0.94 6.04 20.98
C VAL A 76 1.09 6.88 22.24
N GLU A 77 0.32 6.54 23.28
CA GLU A 77 0.29 7.26 24.55
C GLU A 77 0.48 6.29 25.72
N PRO A 78 1.26 6.64 26.77
CA PRO A 78 1.32 5.84 27.99
C PRO A 78 -0.07 5.67 28.63
N CYS A 79 -0.43 4.45 29.04
CA CYS A 79 -1.71 4.16 29.67
C CYS A 79 -1.54 3.14 30.80
N THR A 80 -2.43 3.14 31.79
CA THR A 80 -2.43 2.09 32.82
C THR A 80 -2.62 0.73 32.15
N GLY A 81 -1.68 -0.20 32.37
CA GLY A 81 -1.69 -1.52 31.72
C GLY A 81 -0.99 -1.60 30.36
N GLY A 82 -0.23 -0.57 29.95
CA GLY A 82 0.62 -0.62 28.75
C GLY A 82 0.62 0.69 27.97
N TRP A 83 0.33 0.59 26.67
CA TRP A 83 0.30 1.72 25.76
C TRP A 83 -1.07 1.79 25.09
N ARG A 84 -1.67 2.98 25.07
CA ARG A 84 -2.84 3.25 24.26
C ARG A 84 -2.38 3.55 22.85
N VAL A 85 -2.78 2.69 21.92
CA VAL A 85 -2.42 2.76 20.52
C VAL A 85 -3.68 3.03 19.72
N ARG A 86 -3.70 4.11 18.92
CA ARG A 86 -4.82 4.48 18.06
C ARG A 86 -4.35 4.64 16.61
N PRO A 87 -4.69 3.71 15.71
CA PRO A 87 -4.50 3.91 14.28
C PRO A 87 -5.37 5.05 13.75
N SER A 88 -4.90 5.70 12.68
CA SER A 88 -5.68 6.67 11.91
C SER A 88 -6.33 6.01 10.68
N GLU A 89 -6.22 6.63 9.50
CA GLU A 89 -6.84 6.22 8.23
C GLU A 89 -6.06 5.16 7.43
N VAL A 90 -4.96 4.63 7.97
CA VAL A 90 -4.10 3.67 7.26
C VAL A 90 -4.36 2.25 7.78
N VAL A 91 -4.58 1.31 6.86
CA VAL A 91 -4.83 -0.11 7.16
C VAL A 91 -3.76 -0.99 6.52
N GLY A 92 -3.57 -2.19 7.07
CA GLY A 92 -2.62 -3.16 6.52
C GLY A 92 -1.74 -3.81 7.57
N THR A 93 -0.55 -4.23 7.16
CA THR A 93 0.39 -4.99 8.00
C THR A 93 1.75 -4.32 7.96
N PHE A 94 2.42 -4.23 9.11
CA PHE A 94 3.81 -3.78 9.19
C PHE A 94 4.52 -4.44 10.38
N GLN A 95 5.84 -4.29 10.45
CA GLN A 95 6.64 -4.84 11.55
C GLN A 95 7.45 -3.74 12.25
N VAL A 96 7.45 -3.78 13.57
CA VAL A 96 8.28 -2.92 14.43
C VAL A 96 9.07 -3.81 15.38
N GLY A 97 10.39 -3.83 15.22
CA GLY A 97 11.25 -4.78 15.92
C GLY A 97 10.85 -6.22 15.57
N GLU A 98 10.52 -7.02 16.58
CA GLU A 98 10.02 -8.39 16.39
C GLU A 98 8.49 -8.46 16.40
N THR A 99 7.79 -7.36 16.63
CA THR A 99 6.32 -7.36 16.71
C THR A 99 5.70 -7.03 15.37
N ARG A 100 4.78 -7.88 14.89
CA ARG A 100 3.96 -7.60 13.72
C ARG A 100 2.69 -6.89 14.15
N PHE A 101 2.39 -5.79 13.49
CA PHE A 101 1.16 -5.05 13.68
C PHE A 101 0.25 -5.26 12.47
N VAL A 102 -1.03 -5.49 12.74
CA VAL A 102 -2.09 -5.58 11.74
C VAL A 102 -3.15 -4.55 12.09
N ILE A 103 -3.36 -3.56 11.22
CA ILE A 103 -4.46 -2.61 11.34
C ILE A 103 -5.58 -3.06 10.40
N GLN A 104 -6.67 -3.54 11.00
CA GLN A 104 -7.84 -4.02 10.26
C GLN A 104 -8.73 -2.85 9.79
N PRO A 105 -9.22 -2.90 8.54
CA PRO A 105 -10.19 -1.94 8.04
C PRO A 105 -11.53 -2.06 8.78
N LYS A 106 -12.28 -0.96 8.83
CA LYS A 106 -13.67 -0.97 9.35
C LYS A 106 -14.70 -1.60 8.39
N ILE A 107 -14.31 -1.86 7.15
CA ILE A 107 -15.11 -2.57 6.15
C ILE A 107 -14.51 -3.96 5.86
N PRO A 108 -15.28 -4.92 5.32
CA PRO A 108 -14.76 -6.22 4.91
C PRO A 108 -13.54 -6.12 3.98
N ILE A 109 -12.58 -7.04 4.12
CA ILE A 109 -11.35 -7.07 3.31
C ILE A 109 -11.69 -7.19 1.83
N SER A 110 -12.72 -7.98 1.49
CA SER A 110 -13.23 -8.11 0.14
C SER A 110 -13.59 -6.76 -0.50
N ASN A 111 -14.17 -5.83 0.27
CA ASN A 111 -14.48 -4.48 -0.20
C ASN A 111 -13.23 -3.63 -0.37
N VAL A 112 -12.23 -3.74 0.53
CA VAL A 112 -10.95 -3.03 0.35
C VAL A 112 -10.23 -3.50 -0.91
N LEU A 113 -10.20 -4.82 -1.15
CA LEU A 113 -9.63 -5.37 -2.39
C LEU A 113 -10.38 -4.86 -3.63
N ALA A 114 -11.70 -4.71 -3.56
CA ALA A 114 -12.50 -4.13 -4.64
C ALA A 114 -12.22 -2.64 -4.84
N LEU A 115 -11.91 -1.88 -3.79
CA LEU A 115 -11.47 -0.49 -3.91
C LEU A 115 -10.09 -0.41 -4.57
N LEU A 116 -9.16 -1.31 -4.22
CA LEU A 116 -7.85 -1.39 -4.89
C LEU A 116 -7.96 -1.64 -6.40
N ASP A 117 -9.11 -2.14 -6.90
CA ASP A 117 -9.35 -2.27 -8.35
C ASP A 117 -9.11 -0.97 -9.14
N VAL A 118 -9.32 0.21 -8.54
CA VAL A 118 -9.13 1.47 -9.28
C VAL A 118 -7.67 1.83 -9.49
N ASP A 119 -6.79 1.46 -8.56
CA ASP A 119 -5.35 1.54 -8.76
C ASP A 119 -4.87 0.43 -9.69
N LEU A 120 -5.55 -0.71 -9.62
CA LEU A 120 -5.22 -1.88 -10.37
C LEU A 120 -5.62 -1.76 -11.83
N GLY A 121 -6.76 -1.19 -12.21
CA GLY A 121 -7.20 -0.99 -13.60
C GLY A 121 -8.30 -1.95 -14.08
N SER A 122 -9.54 -1.78 -13.62
CA SER A 122 -10.73 -2.49 -14.12
C SER A 122 -10.59 -4.02 -14.21
N PHE A 123 -10.09 -4.63 -13.15
CA PHE A 123 -10.20 -6.04 -12.89
C PHE A 123 -11.53 -6.35 -12.18
N ARG A 124 -12.30 -7.29 -12.74
CA ARG A 124 -13.49 -7.81 -12.07
C ARG A 124 -13.04 -8.84 -11.03
N ILE A 125 -13.00 -8.45 -9.76
CA ILE A 125 -12.92 -9.41 -8.66
C ILE A 125 -14.08 -10.39 -8.84
N SER A 126 -13.75 -11.68 -8.99
CA SER A 126 -14.73 -12.75 -9.05
C SER A 126 -15.61 -12.70 -7.79
N ARG A 127 -16.92 -12.92 -7.94
CA ARG A 127 -17.91 -12.90 -6.83
C ARG A 127 -17.70 -13.98 -5.75
N GLN A 128 -16.57 -14.69 -5.75
CA GLN A 128 -16.14 -15.56 -4.64
C GLN A 128 -15.59 -14.74 -3.44
N THR A 129 -16.14 -13.55 -3.23
CA THR A 129 -15.71 -12.53 -2.26
C THR A 129 -15.75 -12.99 -0.79
N PHE A 130 -16.46 -14.07 -0.48
CA PHE A 130 -16.66 -14.55 0.90
C PHE A 130 -15.41 -15.22 1.51
N GLU A 131 -14.48 -15.76 0.71
CA GLU A 131 -13.28 -16.40 1.24
C GLU A 131 -12.20 -15.41 1.70
N TYR A 132 -12.22 -14.18 1.17
CA TYR A 132 -11.25 -13.14 1.53
C TYR A 132 -11.50 -12.53 2.91
N ASP A 133 -12.76 -12.50 3.37
CA ASP A 133 -13.10 -11.95 4.69
C ASP A 133 -12.67 -12.87 5.84
N SER A 134 -12.31 -14.12 5.54
CA SER A 134 -11.65 -15.04 6.48
C SER A 134 -10.13 -14.85 6.52
N ALA A 135 -9.56 -13.93 5.72
CA ALA A 135 -8.13 -13.64 5.77
C ALA A 135 -7.78 -12.90 7.08
N PRO A 136 -6.64 -13.23 7.71
CA PRO A 136 -6.23 -12.59 8.96
C PRO A 136 -5.90 -11.10 8.80
N ASP A 137 -5.47 -10.69 7.59
CA ASP A 137 -5.16 -9.32 7.25
C ASP A 137 -5.26 -9.06 5.73
N LEU A 138 -5.20 -7.78 5.36
CA LEU A 138 -5.35 -7.30 3.98
C LEU A 138 -4.27 -7.84 3.03
N LEU A 139 -3.02 -7.98 3.49
CA LEU A 139 -1.92 -8.49 2.68
C LEU A 139 -2.14 -9.97 2.35
N ILE A 140 -2.59 -10.78 3.32
CA ILE A 140 -2.95 -12.17 3.07
C ILE A 140 -4.16 -12.27 2.12
N GLY A 141 -5.15 -11.38 2.26
CA GLY A 141 -6.26 -11.26 1.31
C GLY A 141 -5.78 -10.98 -0.12
N LEU A 142 -4.84 -10.04 -0.29
CA LEU A 142 -4.24 -9.70 -1.58
C LEU A 142 -3.45 -10.87 -2.18
N ILE A 143 -2.69 -11.62 -1.37
CA ILE A 143 -1.95 -12.80 -1.83
C ILE A 143 -2.89 -13.92 -2.27
N ARG A 144 -4.01 -14.13 -1.58
CA ARG A 144 -5.04 -15.09 -2.02
C ARG A 144 -5.66 -14.66 -3.34
N LEU A 145 -6.03 -13.39 -3.48
CA LEU A 145 -6.53 -12.83 -4.74
C LEU A 145 -5.52 -13.04 -5.88
N PHE A 146 -4.23 -12.81 -5.62
CA PHE A 146 -3.17 -13.10 -6.56
C PHE A 146 -3.09 -14.59 -6.92
N ALA A 147 -3.14 -15.50 -5.96
CA ALA A 147 -3.09 -16.93 -6.20
C ALA A 147 -4.27 -17.43 -7.06
N ASP A 148 -5.48 -16.90 -6.83
CA ASP A 148 -6.66 -17.18 -7.67
C ASP A 148 -6.50 -16.65 -9.09
N GLY A 149 -5.98 -15.43 -9.21
CA GLY A 149 -5.68 -14.82 -10.50
C GLY A 149 -4.61 -15.61 -11.25
N LEU A 150 -3.58 -16.09 -10.55
CA LEU A 150 -2.45 -16.83 -11.10
C LEU A 150 -2.90 -18.14 -11.75
N ASP A 151 -3.77 -18.90 -11.09
CA ASP A 151 -4.34 -20.12 -11.67
C ASP A 151 -5.12 -19.83 -12.96
N THR A 152 -5.87 -18.73 -12.98
CA THR A 152 -6.61 -18.29 -14.18
C THR A 152 -5.64 -17.90 -15.30
N ALA A 153 -4.61 -17.11 -14.98
CA ALA A 153 -3.61 -16.63 -15.93
C ALA A 153 -2.80 -17.78 -16.54
N LEU A 154 -2.47 -18.81 -15.75
CA LEU A 154 -1.64 -19.92 -16.18
C LEU A 154 -2.42 -21.15 -16.65
N SER A 155 -3.76 -21.08 -16.69
CA SER A 155 -4.63 -22.15 -17.17
C SER A 155 -4.34 -22.57 -18.62
N GLN A 156 -3.75 -21.68 -19.42
CA GLN A 156 -3.38 -21.89 -20.83
C GLN A 156 -1.86 -21.94 -21.05
N GLY A 157 -1.08 -22.02 -19.97
CA GLY A 157 0.39 -21.94 -20.00
C GLY A 157 0.92 -20.50 -20.02
N LEU A 158 2.25 -20.38 -20.04
CA LEU A 158 2.93 -19.09 -20.04
C LEU A 158 2.76 -18.34 -21.36
N ARG A 159 2.58 -17.02 -21.25
CA ARG A 159 2.58 -16.11 -22.40
C ARG A 159 3.94 -16.15 -23.07
N HIS A 160 3.95 -16.44 -24.35
CA HIS A 160 5.13 -16.26 -25.19
C HIS A 160 4.92 -15.04 -26.08
N ASP A 161 6.01 -14.31 -26.34
CA ASP A 161 5.98 -13.16 -27.24
C ASP A 161 7.30 -13.06 -27.97
N TYR A 162 7.29 -12.32 -29.08
CA TYR A 162 8.51 -12.02 -29.84
C TYR A 162 9.22 -10.85 -29.17
N VAL A 163 10.34 -11.13 -28.50
CA VAL A 163 11.20 -10.13 -27.87
C VAL A 163 12.42 -9.90 -28.74
N GLN A 164 12.66 -8.65 -29.08
CA GLN A 164 13.85 -8.26 -29.84
C GLN A 164 15.10 -8.36 -28.98
N ARG A 165 16.06 -9.19 -29.40
CA ARG A 165 17.36 -9.35 -28.75
C ARG A 165 18.49 -8.95 -29.67
N THR A 166 19.57 -8.46 -29.06
CA THR A 166 20.81 -8.12 -29.75
C THR A 166 21.98 -8.83 -29.06
N GLU A 167 22.58 -9.80 -29.74
CA GLU A 167 23.60 -10.69 -29.18
C GLU A 167 24.71 -10.95 -30.22
N SER A 168 25.95 -11.14 -29.76
CA SER A 168 27.03 -11.59 -30.64
C SER A 168 27.00 -13.11 -30.74
N LEU A 169 26.66 -13.63 -31.92
CA LEU A 169 26.45 -15.06 -32.16
C LEU A 169 27.57 -15.66 -33.01
N ASN A 170 27.81 -16.97 -32.82
CA ASN A 170 28.76 -17.72 -33.65
C ASN A 170 28.24 -18.03 -35.07
N SER A 171 26.95 -17.79 -35.31
CA SER A 171 26.29 -17.91 -36.60
C SER A 171 25.34 -16.73 -36.80
N ILE A 172 25.11 -16.35 -38.06
CA ILE A 172 24.22 -15.23 -38.37
C ILE A 172 22.76 -15.65 -38.14
N ARG A 173 22.05 -14.93 -37.26
CA ARG A 173 20.61 -15.09 -37.01
C ARG A 173 19.94 -13.72 -37.08
N GLY A 174 18.91 -13.57 -37.92
CA GLY A 174 18.24 -12.28 -38.10
C GLY A 174 19.10 -11.26 -38.84
N ARG A 175 19.19 -10.04 -38.33
CA ARG A 175 19.89 -8.91 -38.98
C ARG A 175 21.23 -8.62 -38.31
N VAL A 176 22.31 -8.57 -39.07
CA VAL A 176 23.63 -8.17 -38.57
C VAL A 176 23.64 -6.68 -38.20
N GLU A 177 24.16 -6.36 -37.01
CA GLU A 177 24.36 -4.99 -36.53
C GLU A 177 25.70 -4.45 -37.05
N PHE A 178 25.74 -4.08 -38.34
CA PHE A 178 26.95 -3.61 -39.01
C PHE A 178 27.62 -2.43 -38.31
N ALA A 179 26.85 -1.53 -37.70
CA ALA A 179 27.39 -0.41 -36.94
C ALA A 179 28.19 -0.86 -35.70
N ARG A 180 27.78 -1.96 -35.07
CA ARG A 180 28.50 -2.55 -33.92
C ARG A 180 29.70 -3.37 -34.40
N LEU A 181 29.55 -4.12 -35.50
CA LEU A 181 30.64 -4.89 -36.10
C LEU A 181 31.78 -3.98 -36.59
N ALA A 182 31.46 -2.84 -37.22
CA ALA A 182 32.45 -1.87 -37.68
C ALA A 182 33.28 -1.24 -36.55
N ARG A 183 32.77 -1.25 -35.30
CA ARG A 183 33.51 -0.81 -34.11
C ARG A 183 34.42 -1.89 -33.53
N MET A 184 34.41 -3.10 -34.07
CA MET A 184 35.22 -4.26 -33.65
C MET A 184 36.12 -4.73 -34.81
N PRO A 185 37.09 -3.92 -35.26
CA PRO A 185 37.96 -4.27 -36.38
C PRO A 185 38.76 -5.55 -36.08
N GLY A 186 38.69 -6.53 -36.99
CA GLY A 186 39.38 -7.82 -36.88
C GLY A 186 38.59 -8.95 -36.20
N ALA A 187 37.35 -8.71 -35.75
CA ALA A 187 36.50 -9.75 -35.20
C ALA A 187 35.72 -10.46 -36.33
N GLU A 188 36.06 -11.72 -36.63
CA GLU A 188 35.30 -12.55 -37.57
C GLU A 188 34.07 -13.20 -36.89
N ILE A 189 34.23 -13.63 -35.64
CA ILE A 189 33.21 -14.30 -34.82
C ILE A 189 33.50 -13.98 -33.34
N PRO A 190 32.51 -13.72 -32.47
CA PRO A 190 31.06 -13.73 -32.70
C PRO A 190 30.51 -12.43 -33.34
N THR A 191 29.58 -12.58 -34.30
CA THR A 191 28.98 -11.49 -35.08
C THR A 191 27.77 -10.90 -34.34
N PRO A 192 27.72 -9.57 -34.09
CA PRO A 192 26.58 -8.92 -33.45
C PRO A 192 25.35 -8.98 -34.35
N CYS A 193 24.32 -9.66 -33.88
CA CYS A 193 23.06 -9.89 -34.58
C CYS A 193 21.88 -9.38 -33.75
N ARG A 194 20.88 -8.84 -34.42
CA ARG A 194 19.59 -8.44 -33.88
C ARG A 194 18.51 -9.33 -34.47
N PHE A 195 17.77 -10.01 -33.62
CA PHE A 195 16.73 -10.97 -34.01
C PHE A 195 15.57 -10.95 -33.01
N ASP A 196 14.41 -11.42 -33.46
CA ASP A 196 13.25 -11.57 -32.59
C ASP A 196 13.21 -13.02 -32.09
N GLU A 197 13.20 -13.18 -30.78
CA GLU A 197 13.14 -14.47 -30.10
C GLU A 197 11.74 -14.70 -29.56
N TYR A 198 11.13 -15.83 -29.92
CA TYR A 198 9.86 -16.26 -29.34
C TYR A 198 10.14 -16.90 -27.98
N THR A 199 9.85 -16.18 -26.90
CA THR A 199 10.25 -16.57 -25.54
C THR A 199 9.12 -16.33 -24.53
N ALA A 200 9.12 -17.11 -23.45
CA ALA A 200 8.30 -16.87 -22.27
C ALA A 200 8.86 -15.77 -21.35
N ASP A 201 10.10 -15.30 -21.58
CA ASP A 201 10.77 -14.26 -20.82
C ASP A 201 10.22 -12.86 -21.18
N VAL A 202 8.93 -12.67 -20.88
CA VAL A 202 8.19 -11.44 -21.15
C VAL A 202 7.84 -10.73 -19.85
N ARG A 203 7.76 -9.39 -19.88
CA ARG A 203 7.58 -8.55 -18.70
C ARG A 203 6.43 -8.98 -17.77
N VAL A 204 5.32 -9.45 -18.35
CA VAL A 204 4.17 -10.00 -17.62
C VAL A 204 4.57 -11.23 -16.80
N ASN A 205 5.23 -12.21 -17.42
CA ASN A 205 5.66 -13.44 -16.73
C ASN A 205 6.75 -13.16 -15.70
N GLN A 206 7.69 -12.25 -16.00
CA GLN A 206 8.71 -11.82 -15.05
C GLN A 206 8.08 -11.23 -13.78
N LEU A 207 7.03 -10.42 -13.93
CA LEU A 207 6.28 -9.85 -12.80
C LEU A 207 5.59 -10.95 -11.97
N LEU A 208 4.92 -11.90 -12.64
CA LEU A 208 4.25 -13.01 -11.96
C LEU A 208 5.24 -13.88 -11.18
N LEU A 209 6.39 -14.21 -11.78
CA LEU A 209 7.47 -14.95 -11.11
C LEU A 209 7.92 -14.22 -9.83
N SER A 210 8.28 -12.94 -9.95
CA SER A 210 8.71 -12.13 -8.80
C SER A 210 7.63 -12.06 -7.72
N ALA A 211 6.36 -11.90 -8.09
CA ALA A 211 5.26 -11.87 -7.14
C ALA A 211 5.07 -13.22 -6.43
N ILE A 212 5.18 -14.36 -7.11
CA ILE A 212 5.14 -15.70 -6.48
C ILE A 212 6.23 -15.80 -5.41
N GLU A 213 7.47 -15.49 -5.76
CA GLU A 213 8.62 -15.65 -4.87
C GLU A 213 8.57 -14.71 -3.67
N ILE A 214 8.04 -13.50 -3.84
CA ILE A 214 7.78 -12.56 -2.75
C ILE A 214 6.65 -13.09 -1.86
N ALA A 215 5.51 -13.46 -2.44
CA ALA A 215 4.32 -13.88 -1.70
C ALA A 215 4.58 -15.11 -0.82
N VAL A 216 5.30 -16.12 -1.31
CA VAL A 216 5.60 -17.34 -0.54
C VAL A 216 6.54 -17.11 0.65
N ARG A 217 7.21 -15.94 0.71
CA ARG A 217 8.07 -15.53 1.83
C ARG A 217 7.32 -14.71 2.88
N VAL A 218 6.08 -14.28 2.61
CA VAL A 218 5.30 -13.49 3.55
C VAL A 218 4.85 -14.36 4.73
N PRO A 219 5.15 -13.96 5.98
CA PRO A 219 4.68 -14.70 7.15
C PRO A 219 3.15 -14.71 7.23
N GLY A 220 2.56 -15.84 7.60
CA GLY A 220 1.11 -15.97 7.79
C GLY A 220 0.34 -16.38 6.53
N VAL A 221 0.99 -16.50 5.37
CA VAL A 221 0.38 -17.12 4.19
C VAL A 221 0.07 -18.60 4.50
N PRO A 222 -1.16 -19.08 4.27
CA PRO A 222 -1.51 -20.47 4.49
C PRO A 222 -0.62 -21.44 3.70
N PRO A 223 -0.20 -22.58 4.27
CA PRO A 223 0.62 -23.56 3.56
C PRO A 223 -0.01 -24.06 2.25
N ALA A 224 -1.33 -24.18 2.20
CA ALA A 224 -2.05 -24.56 0.99
C ALA A 224 -1.84 -23.55 -0.16
N ASP A 225 -1.90 -22.25 0.13
CA ASP A 225 -1.67 -21.17 -0.83
C ASP A 225 -0.20 -21.14 -1.29
N ILE A 226 0.75 -21.40 -0.37
CA ILE A 226 2.19 -21.52 -0.71
C ILE A 226 2.42 -22.67 -1.69
N VAL A 227 1.89 -23.86 -1.39
CA VAL A 227 2.03 -25.04 -2.27
C VAL A 227 1.34 -24.79 -3.62
N ARG A 228 0.17 -24.15 -3.59
CA ARG A 228 -0.58 -23.75 -4.80
C ARG A 228 0.25 -22.83 -5.69
N MET A 229 0.85 -21.76 -5.16
CA MET A 229 1.68 -20.86 -5.97
C MET A 229 2.99 -21.53 -6.43
N ARG A 230 3.66 -22.31 -5.56
CA ARG A 230 4.94 -22.96 -5.89
C ARG A 230 4.84 -23.98 -7.02
N ARG A 231 3.69 -24.62 -7.21
CA ARG A 231 3.50 -25.61 -8.30
C ARG A 231 3.77 -25.00 -9.68
N HIS A 232 3.56 -23.70 -9.83
CA HIS A 232 3.73 -22.98 -11.08
C HIS A 232 5.20 -22.64 -11.39
N LEU A 233 6.09 -22.62 -10.38
CA LEU A 233 7.49 -22.20 -10.54
C LEU A 233 8.25 -23.00 -11.60
N ALA A 234 7.94 -24.29 -11.79
CA ALA A 234 8.56 -25.11 -12.81
C ALA A 234 8.34 -24.57 -14.24
N ALA A 235 7.19 -23.92 -14.49
CA ALA A 235 6.91 -23.31 -15.79
C ALA A 235 7.85 -22.11 -16.06
N PHE A 236 8.26 -21.38 -15.02
CA PHE A 236 9.05 -20.15 -15.13
C PHE A 236 10.57 -20.34 -15.22
N HIS A 237 11.06 -21.56 -15.45
CA HIS A 237 12.50 -21.86 -15.43
C HIS A 237 13.38 -21.04 -16.40
N GLU A 238 12.82 -20.54 -17.51
CA GLU A 238 13.51 -19.66 -18.48
C GLU A 238 13.13 -18.17 -18.34
N VAL A 239 12.37 -17.81 -17.30
CA VAL A 239 11.87 -16.45 -17.09
C VAL A 239 12.74 -15.74 -16.06
N ALA A 240 13.20 -14.53 -16.39
CA ALA A 240 13.96 -13.72 -15.45
C ALA A 240 13.05 -13.09 -14.38
N HIS A 241 13.62 -12.67 -13.25
CA HIS A 241 12.89 -11.85 -12.28
C HIS A 241 12.58 -10.47 -12.87
N HIS A 242 11.43 -9.90 -12.51
CA HIS A 242 11.09 -8.53 -12.86
C HIS A 242 12.13 -7.54 -12.33
N GLN A 243 12.45 -6.54 -13.16
CA GLN A 243 13.37 -5.46 -12.83
C GLN A 243 12.69 -4.11 -13.09
N GLY A 244 12.91 -3.15 -12.19
CA GLY A 244 12.43 -1.78 -12.33
C GLY A 244 10.98 -1.56 -11.87
N PRO A 245 10.40 -0.39 -12.22
CA PRO A 245 9.09 0.02 -11.74
C PRO A 245 7.95 -0.75 -12.41
N VAL A 246 6.86 -0.92 -11.65
CA VAL A 246 5.63 -1.59 -12.09
C VAL A 246 4.58 -0.64 -12.67
N ASP A 247 4.89 0.65 -12.84
CA ASP A 247 3.95 1.70 -13.32
C ASP A 247 3.27 1.36 -14.65
N TRP A 248 3.97 0.60 -15.49
CA TRP A 248 3.45 0.12 -16.77
C TRP A 248 2.15 -0.67 -16.62
N VAL A 249 1.92 -1.34 -15.49
CA VAL A 249 0.70 -2.11 -15.24
C VAL A 249 -0.53 -1.20 -15.24
N ARG A 250 -0.39 0.04 -14.76
CA ARG A 250 -1.49 1.03 -14.77
C ARG A 250 -1.88 1.43 -16.20
N ALA A 251 -0.90 1.55 -17.10
CA ALA A 251 -1.11 1.86 -18.51
C ALA A 251 -1.41 0.63 -19.38
N TRP A 252 -1.20 -0.58 -18.85
CA TRP A 252 -1.39 -1.81 -19.59
C TRP A 252 -2.87 -2.11 -19.82
N VAL A 253 -3.23 -2.16 -21.10
CA VAL A 253 -4.56 -2.55 -21.58
C VAL A 253 -4.43 -3.94 -22.20
N PRO A 254 -4.90 -5.00 -21.53
CA PRO A 254 -4.78 -6.35 -22.04
C PRO A 254 -5.62 -6.51 -23.31
N ASN A 255 -5.04 -7.13 -24.33
CA ASN A 255 -5.82 -7.54 -25.50
C ASN A 255 -6.73 -8.77 -25.16
N ARG A 256 -7.51 -9.24 -26.14
CA ARG A 256 -8.43 -10.38 -25.95
C ARG A 256 -7.73 -11.66 -25.48
N MET A 257 -6.49 -11.89 -25.91
CA MET A 257 -5.68 -13.03 -25.49
C MET A 257 -5.04 -12.83 -24.12
N GLU A 258 -4.93 -11.58 -23.64
CA GLU A 258 -4.28 -11.23 -22.37
C GLU A 258 -5.27 -10.94 -21.23
N THR A 259 -6.56 -10.88 -21.54
CA THR A 259 -7.60 -10.49 -20.57
C THR A 259 -7.59 -11.38 -19.33
N HIS A 260 -7.26 -12.67 -19.50
CA HIS A 260 -7.17 -13.64 -18.42
C HIS A 260 -5.93 -13.49 -17.52
N TYR A 261 -4.94 -12.68 -17.92
CA TYR A 261 -3.76 -12.35 -17.10
C TYR A 261 -4.01 -11.17 -16.15
N ALA A 262 -4.94 -10.26 -16.46
CA ALA A 262 -5.25 -9.12 -15.61
C ALA A 262 -5.55 -9.46 -14.13
N PRO A 263 -6.30 -10.55 -13.82
CA PRO A 263 -6.49 -11.02 -12.45
C PRO A 263 -5.22 -11.30 -11.66
N ALA A 264 -4.13 -11.70 -12.33
CA ALA A 264 -2.86 -12.03 -11.69
C ALA A 264 -1.89 -10.83 -11.72
N VAL A 265 -1.76 -10.17 -12.87
CA VAL A 265 -0.78 -9.10 -13.12
C VAL A 265 -1.00 -7.91 -12.20
N ARG A 266 -2.26 -7.56 -11.96
CA ARG A 266 -2.62 -6.39 -11.17
C ARG A 266 -2.26 -6.56 -9.69
N PRO A 267 -2.74 -7.59 -8.95
CA PRO A 267 -2.28 -7.81 -7.59
C PRO A 267 -0.78 -8.17 -7.50
N ALA A 268 -0.19 -8.81 -8.52
CA ALA A 268 1.26 -9.01 -8.59
C ALA A 268 2.04 -7.70 -8.56
N ALA A 269 1.56 -6.67 -9.27
CA ALA A 269 2.18 -5.34 -9.26
C ALA A 269 2.20 -4.75 -7.85
N LEU A 270 1.08 -4.81 -7.11
CA LEU A 270 1.02 -4.32 -5.73
C LEU A 270 1.96 -5.09 -4.80
N ILE A 271 2.02 -6.42 -4.94
CA ILE A 271 2.92 -7.28 -4.15
C ILE A 271 4.38 -6.88 -4.41
N VAL A 272 4.77 -6.75 -5.68
CA VAL A 272 6.15 -6.41 -6.06
C VAL A 272 6.49 -4.97 -5.64
N GLU A 273 5.61 -4.01 -5.86
CA GLU A 273 5.81 -2.60 -5.52
C GLU A 273 6.02 -2.40 -4.01
N ASN A 274 5.20 -3.06 -3.19
CA ASN A 274 5.16 -2.79 -1.74
C ASN A 274 6.09 -3.70 -0.93
N LEU A 275 6.50 -4.86 -1.46
CA LEU A 275 7.24 -5.86 -0.66
C LEU A 275 8.67 -6.14 -1.14
N THR A 276 9.07 -5.69 -2.34
CA THR A 276 10.43 -5.95 -2.86
C THR A 276 11.52 -5.33 -1.99
N ALA A 277 11.40 -4.04 -1.65
CA ALA A 277 12.37 -3.35 -0.80
C ALA A 277 12.34 -3.89 0.63
N THR A 278 11.14 -4.19 1.13
CA THR A 278 10.93 -4.60 2.51
C THR A 278 11.50 -5.99 2.80
N LEU A 279 11.47 -6.92 1.84
CA LEU A 279 12.06 -8.25 2.00
C LEU A 279 13.58 -8.29 1.73
N ALA A 280 14.12 -7.32 0.97
CA ALA A 280 15.55 -7.23 0.69
C ALA A 280 16.37 -6.70 1.88
N ALA A 281 15.78 -5.85 2.72
CA ALA A 281 16.44 -5.18 3.86
C ALA A 281 16.61 -6.07 5.12
N GLY A 282 16.87 -7.38 4.95
CA GLY A 282 16.77 -8.41 5.97
C GLY A 282 17.22 -8.05 7.42
N ARG A 283 16.44 -8.62 8.36
CA ARG A 283 16.61 -8.71 9.83
C ARG A 283 16.01 -7.61 10.72
N SER A 284 15.71 -6.40 10.26
CA SER A 284 15.02 -5.40 11.12
C SER A 284 13.68 -4.89 10.62
N THR A 285 13.34 -5.12 9.36
CA THR A 285 12.09 -4.64 8.75
C THR A 285 11.40 -5.82 8.10
N GLY A 286 10.32 -6.29 8.69
CA GLY A 286 9.45 -7.31 8.08
C GLY A 286 8.53 -6.71 7.04
N PRO A 287 7.82 -7.55 6.24
CA PRO A 287 6.95 -7.07 5.18
C PRO A 287 5.95 -6.03 5.68
N SER A 288 5.89 -4.92 4.95
CA SER A 288 5.02 -3.77 5.20
C SER A 288 4.13 -3.58 3.99
N PHE A 289 2.84 -3.56 4.20
CA PHE A 289 1.82 -3.26 3.21
C PHE A 289 0.79 -2.38 3.90
N MET A 290 0.82 -1.09 3.58
CA MET A 290 0.01 -0.05 4.22
C MET A 290 -0.79 0.68 3.16
N VAL A 291 -2.09 0.87 3.40
CA VAL A 291 -3.03 1.48 2.46
C VAL A 291 -3.75 2.63 3.16
N ASP A 292 -3.61 3.84 2.59
CA ASP A 292 -4.36 5.02 3.02
C ASP A 292 -5.81 4.92 2.51
N MET A 293 -6.74 4.65 3.42
CA MET A 293 -8.13 4.39 3.05
C MET A 293 -8.87 5.63 2.57
N ASN A 294 -8.52 6.82 3.06
CA ASN A 294 -9.14 8.07 2.60
C ASN A 294 -8.78 8.29 1.13
N ARG A 295 -7.48 8.24 0.82
CA ARG A 295 -6.99 8.41 -0.56
C ARG A 295 -7.52 7.31 -1.49
N LEU A 296 -7.59 6.06 -1.02
CA LEU A 296 -8.08 4.94 -1.82
C LEU A 296 -9.56 5.15 -2.22
N VAL A 297 -10.41 5.54 -1.26
CA VAL A 297 -11.84 5.79 -1.53
C VAL A 297 -12.03 7.02 -2.42
N GLU A 298 -11.30 8.11 -2.16
CA GLU A 298 -11.31 9.31 -3.01
C GLU A 298 -10.97 8.95 -4.46
N LYS A 299 -9.84 8.25 -4.67
CA LYS A 299 -9.43 7.83 -6.01
C LYS A 299 -10.43 6.87 -6.64
N PHE A 300 -11.04 5.99 -5.85
CA PHE A 300 -12.06 5.08 -6.33
C PHE A 300 -13.27 5.82 -6.89
N ILE A 301 -13.77 6.81 -6.13
CA ILE A 301 -14.91 7.62 -6.55
C ILE A 301 -14.54 8.48 -7.76
N GLU A 302 -13.35 9.09 -7.79
CA GLU A 302 -12.84 9.86 -8.93
C GLU A 302 -12.89 9.03 -10.23
N VAL A 303 -12.26 7.85 -10.23
CA VAL A 303 -12.21 6.97 -11.40
C VAL A 303 -13.60 6.48 -11.79
N ARG A 304 -14.48 6.22 -10.81
CA ARG A 304 -15.82 5.72 -11.07
C ARG A 304 -16.72 6.79 -11.67
N ILE A 305 -16.73 8.00 -11.12
CA ILE A 305 -17.49 9.14 -11.63
C ILE A 305 -17.00 9.50 -13.04
N GLY A 306 -15.68 9.57 -13.25
CA GLY A 306 -15.11 9.90 -14.56
C GLY A 306 -15.57 8.96 -15.69
N ARG A 307 -15.89 7.69 -15.39
CA ARG A 307 -16.44 6.73 -16.38
C ARG A 307 -17.91 6.95 -16.74
N TYR A 308 -18.66 7.68 -15.92
CA TYR A 308 -20.09 7.98 -16.14
C TYR A 308 -20.34 9.40 -16.65
N LEU A 309 -19.29 10.21 -16.83
CA LEU A 309 -19.42 11.55 -17.39
C LEU A 309 -19.59 11.49 -18.92
N ASP A 310 -20.54 12.27 -19.42
CA ASP A 310 -20.82 12.40 -20.86
C ASP A 310 -19.71 13.16 -21.61
N SER A 311 -19.65 12.98 -22.92
CA SER A 311 -18.78 13.77 -23.80
C SER A 311 -19.09 15.27 -23.68
N GLY A 312 -18.16 16.04 -23.10
CA GLY A 312 -18.32 17.47 -22.80
C GLY A 312 -18.33 17.81 -21.31
N SER A 313 -18.34 16.79 -20.45
CA SER A 313 -18.10 16.93 -19.02
C SER A 313 -16.66 16.53 -18.68
N GLY A 314 -16.05 17.24 -17.75
CA GLY A 314 -14.73 16.95 -17.20
C GLY A 314 -14.82 16.65 -15.71
N LEU A 315 -13.80 15.94 -15.20
CA LEU A 315 -13.60 15.76 -13.77
C LEU A 315 -12.22 16.30 -13.43
N GLU A 316 -12.19 17.31 -12.57
CA GLU A 316 -10.95 17.82 -11.99
C GLU A 316 -10.85 17.31 -10.54
N SER A 317 -9.70 16.74 -10.19
CA SER A 317 -9.42 16.19 -8.86
C SER A 317 -8.40 17.08 -8.15
N GLN A 318 -8.65 17.39 -6.88
CA GLN A 318 -7.76 18.19 -6.01
C GLN A 318 -7.33 19.54 -6.60
N ALA A 319 -8.13 20.13 -7.49
CA ALA A 319 -7.81 21.39 -8.15
C ALA A 319 -7.89 22.56 -7.16
N ALA A 320 -6.77 23.28 -6.96
CA ALA A 320 -6.76 24.48 -6.13
C ALA A 320 -7.65 25.58 -6.74
N ARG A 321 -8.47 26.16 -5.89
CA ARG A 321 -9.37 27.28 -6.20
C ARG A 321 -9.21 28.34 -5.13
N TRP A 322 -9.62 29.56 -5.44
CA TRP A 322 -9.48 30.72 -4.57
C TRP A 322 -10.87 31.15 -4.08
N LEU A 323 -10.97 31.47 -2.79
CA LEU A 323 -12.20 32.01 -2.18
C LEU A 323 -12.29 33.54 -2.31
N ASP A 324 -11.20 34.17 -2.75
CA ASP A 324 -11.05 35.61 -2.84
C ASP A 324 -10.39 36.03 -4.16
N VAL A 325 -10.65 37.27 -4.57
CA VAL A 325 -10.11 37.84 -5.81
C VAL A 325 -8.59 38.05 -5.73
N GLU A 326 -8.06 38.23 -4.52
CA GLU A 326 -6.63 38.42 -4.28
C GLU A 326 -5.84 37.10 -4.23
N GLU A 327 -6.51 35.96 -4.42
CA GLU A 327 -5.92 34.62 -4.38
C GLU A 327 -5.12 34.35 -3.09
N SER A 328 -5.59 34.89 -1.97
CA SER A 328 -4.95 34.75 -0.66
C SER A 328 -5.45 33.52 0.11
N ILE A 329 -6.67 33.07 -0.16
CA ILE A 329 -7.32 31.95 0.51
C ILE A 329 -7.64 30.87 -0.53
N SER A 330 -6.83 29.80 -0.55
CA SER A 330 -7.12 28.64 -1.37
C SER A 330 -7.97 27.61 -0.66
N TYR A 331 -8.82 26.94 -1.43
CA TYR A 331 -9.46 25.70 -1.06
C TYR A 331 -9.20 24.63 -2.14
N ARG A 332 -9.26 23.36 -1.75
CA ARG A 332 -9.05 22.21 -2.65
C ARG A 332 -10.19 21.22 -2.43
N PRO A 333 -11.26 21.30 -3.22
CA PRO A 333 -12.26 20.24 -3.21
C PRO A 333 -11.67 18.96 -3.79
N ASP A 334 -12.13 17.81 -3.28
CA ASP A 334 -11.65 16.52 -3.76
C ASP A 334 -12.01 16.33 -5.24
N LEU A 335 -13.25 16.67 -5.62
CA LEU A 335 -13.78 16.50 -6.97
C LEU A 335 -14.55 17.75 -7.43
N VAL A 336 -14.27 18.19 -8.66
CA VAL A 336 -15.03 19.23 -9.36
C VAL A 336 -15.49 18.68 -10.70
N VAL A 337 -16.81 18.63 -10.90
CA VAL A 337 -17.40 18.28 -12.19
C VAL A 337 -17.51 19.55 -13.01
N THR A 338 -16.96 19.53 -14.22
CA THR A 338 -17.06 20.64 -15.17
C THR A 338 -17.92 20.24 -16.35
N ARG A 339 -18.59 21.22 -16.97
CA ARG A 339 -19.32 21.08 -18.23
C ARG A 339 -18.92 22.22 -19.15
N ASN A 340 -18.41 21.89 -20.33
CA ASN A 340 -17.86 22.87 -21.28
C ASN A 340 -16.81 23.81 -20.64
N GLY A 341 -16.00 23.29 -19.71
CA GLY A 341 -14.96 24.05 -19.00
C GLY A 341 -15.46 24.88 -17.81
N ALA A 342 -16.77 24.94 -17.53
CA ALA A 342 -17.31 25.61 -16.35
C ALA A 342 -17.62 24.61 -15.22
N PRO A 343 -17.28 24.89 -13.95
CA PRO A 343 -17.67 24.04 -12.83
C PRO A 343 -19.19 24.02 -12.67
N VAL A 344 -19.77 22.83 -12.51
CA VAL A 344 -21.23 22.64 -12.33
C VAL A 344 -21.58 21.90 -11.05
N ALA A 345 -20.64 21.17 -10.46
CA ALA A 345 -20.80 20.53 -9.17
C ALA A 345 -19.45 20.37 -8.48
N VAL A 346 -19.46 20.40 -7.15
CA VAL A 346 -18.31 20.11 -6.31
C VAL A 346 -18.70 18.98 -5.35
N ALA A 347 -17.78 18.05 -5.11
CA ALA A 347 -17.96 16.96 -4.18
C ALA A 347 -16.72 16.79 -3.30
N ASP A 348 -16.96 16.55 -2.02
CA ASP A 348 -15.96 16.16 -1.04
C ASP A 348 -16.23 14.71 -0.64
N VAL A 349 -15.19 13.88 -0.65
CA VAL A 349 -15.28 12.44 -0.45
C VAL A 349 -14.75 12.10 0.94
N LYS A 350 -15.64 11.66 1.83
CA LYS A 350 -15.27 11.19 3.17
C LYS A 350 -15.47 9.68 3.33
N TYR A 351 -14.45 9.00 3.84
CA TYR A 351 -14.54 7.59 4.21
C TYR A 351 -14.93 7.44 5.69
N LYS A 352 -16.24 7.49 5.99
CA LYS A 352 -16.80 7.35 7.34
C LYS A 352 -17.82 6.21 7.42
N ALA A 353 -17.84 5.49 8.52
CA ALA A 353 -18.89 4.51 8.81
C ALA A 353 -20.05 5.25 9.49
N LEU A 354 -21.07 5.58 8.71
CA LEU A 354 -22.26 6.29 9.18
C LEU A 354 -23.40 5.28 9.38
N SER A 355 -24.15 5.39 10.48
CA SER A 355 -25.37 4.60 10.67
C SER A 355 -26.60 5.39 10.21
N GLU A 356 -26.60 6.70 10.47
CA GLU A 356 -27.66 7.63 10.10
C GLU A 356 -27.07 8.96 9.57
N LEU A 357 -27.87 9.74 8.85
CA LEU A 357 -27.45 11.06 8.33
C LEU A 357 -27.06 12.05 9.44
N LYS A 358 -27.64 11.91 10.63
CA LYS A 358 -27.30 12.73 11.81
C LYS A 358 -25.87 12.49 12.33
N ASP A 359 -25.24 11.39 11.91
CA ASP A 359 -23.88 11.04 12.31
C ASP A 359 -22.82 11.76 11.45
N ILE A 360 -23.24 12.52 10.44
CA ILE A 360 -22.36 13.38 9.64
C ILE A 360 -21.89 14.54 10.53
N ASP A 361 -20.59 14.80 10.52
CA ASP A 361 -20.02 15.90 11.28
C ASP A 361 -20.44 17.24 10.67
N ASN A 362 -20.85 18.19 11.51
CA ASN A 362 -21.14 19.55 11.07
C ASN A 362 -19.95 20.17 10.33
N ALA A 363 -18.72 19.82 10.72
CA ALA A 363 -17.52 20.27 10.01
C ALA A 363 -17.51 19.84 8.54
N ASP A 364 -17.95 18.62 8.22
CA ASP A 364 -18.05 18.14 6.84
C ASP A 364 -19.12 18.92 6.06
N LEU A 365 -20.26 19.20 6.71
CA LEU A 365 -21.35 19.97 6.10
C LEU A 365 -20.93 21.41 5.81
N TYR A 366 -20.22 22.05 6.74
CA TYR A 366 -19.67 23.40 6.52
C TYR A 366 -18.60 23.42 5.43
N GLN A 367 -17.77 22.37 5.34
CA GLN A 367 -16.80 22.23 4.26
C GLN A 367 -17.50 22.14 2.90
N ALA A 368 -18.49 21.27 2.77
CA ALA A 368 -19.28 21.14 1.54
C ALA A 368 -20.02 22.44 1.17
N HIS A 369 -20.55 23.16 2.17
CA HIS A 369 -21.20 24.45 1.95
C HIS A 369 -20.22 25.54 1.49
N THR A 370 -19.00 25.55 2.02
CA THR A 370 -17.96 26.52 1.61
C THR A 370 -17.51 26.32 0.17
N TYR A 371 -17.63 25.08 -0.34
CA TYR A 371 -17.26 24.73 -1.71
C TYR A 371 -18.33 25.06 -2.77
N ALA A 372 -19.58 25.19 -2.35
CA ALA A 372 -20.74 25.47 -3.20
C ALA A 372 -20.96 26.98 -3.36
#